data_AF-A0A7X6Z8C5-F1
#
_entry.id   AF-A0A7X6Z8C5-F1
#
_cell.length_a   1.000
_cell.length_b   1.000
_cell.length_c   1.000
_cell.angle_alpha   90.00
_cell.angle_beta   90.00
_cell.angle_gamma   90.00
#
_symmetry.space_group_name_H-M   'P 1'
#
loop_
_entity.id
_entity.type
_entity.pdbx_description
1 polymer ?
#
loop_
_entity_poly.entity_id
_entity_poly.type
_entity_poly.pdbx_seq_one_letter_code
_entity_poly.pdbx_strand_id
1 'polypeptide(L)'
;MFDKIFVCLDMAGCPNRCRHCWLGCTPNGRLHADDLRAVAAAFRPYARQLEVASWYREPDYLPEYRALWDLENELSDRRTVTHWELLSVWRAVRDEAYIPWLKTLGIRSAQLTLFGGEQMTDDYTGRPGAYAEILATMDRLLKNAIALRIQVFVNKENLTDLEVVADLIQSHRLEERCAAIGMPFAAFVHQGSCDGENAKRVAIRPTPEDLAQIPPLLVEHTLRHFGQTSLEAVFGQTEQTLFSELEADGTTASLVSEQPVFFVDKDFKVYPNRSAPAPYWCLGDLREDGADKILNRYQNGASPAQQARKDVPLGAMVRACGDPSSRRLFSKDDYIDYILNTYCEVTAL
;
A
#
# COMPACT_ATOMS: atom_id res chain seq x y z
N MET A 1 20.75 -7.84 17.86
CA MET A 1 19.33 -7.83 18.27
C MET A 1 18.77 -6.51 17.78
N PHE A 2 17.69 -6.54 17.01
CA PHE A 2 17.01 -5.37 16.46
C PHE A 2 16.24 -4.63 17.55
N ASP A 3 16.08 -3.32 17.39
CA ASP A 3 15.25 -2.51 18.28
C ASP A 3 13.78 -2.91 18.18
N LYS A 4 13.31 -3.15 16.95
CA LYS A 4 11.96 -3.63 16.69
C LYS A 4 11.95 -4.54 15.47
N ILE A 5 11.15 -5.61 15.49
CA ILE A 5 10.78 -6.32 14.27
C ILE A 5 9.25 -6.27 14.16
N PHE A 6 8.75 -5.83 13.01
CA PHE A 6 7.33 -5.99 12.67
C PHE A 6 7.20 -7.02 11.56
N VAL A 7 6.51 -8.13 11.81
CA VAL A 7 6.30 -9.18 10.83
C VAL A 7 4.82 -9.28 10.46
N CYS A 8 4.53 -9.23 9.16
CA CYS A 8 3.18 -9.37 8.62
C CYS A 8 3.10 -10.66 7.81
N LEU A 9 2.24 -11.60 8.22
CA LEU A 9 2.04 -12.88 7.54
C LEU A 9 0.82 -12.81 6.62
N ASP A 10 0.97 -13.18 5.36
CA ASP A 10 -0.17 -13.32 4.46
C ASP A 10 -0.93 -14.62 4.70
N MET A 11 -1.89 -14.56 5.61
CA MET A 11 -2.65 -15.73 6.02
C MET A 11 -3.63 -16.24 4.97
N ALA A 12 -4.16 -15.35 4.12
CA ALA A 12 -5.29 -15.68 3.24
C ALA A 12 -5.30 -14.96 1.88
N GLY A 13 -4.51 -13.91 1.73
CA GLY A 13 -4.51 -13.05 0.56
C GLY A 13 -5.57 -11.99 0.56
N CYS A 14 -6.00 -11.61 -0.65
CA CYS A 14 -7.00 -10.56 -0.86
C CYS A 14 -8.12 -11.10 -1.78
N PRO A 15 -9.41 -10.75 -1.54
CA PRO A 15 -10.49 -11.11 -2.44
C PRO A 15 -10.49 -10.30 -3.74
N ASN A 16 -9.77 -9.17 -3.78
CA ASN A 16 -9.67 -8.31 -4.95
C ASN A 16 -8.45 -8.67 -5.82
N ARG A 17 -8.46 -8.26 -7.08
CA ARG A 17 -7.34 -8.40 -8.03
C ARG A 17 -7.01 -7.03 -8.62
N CYS A 18 -6.72 -6.12 -7.70
CA CYS A 18 -6.60 -4.70 -8.00
C CYS A 18 -5.49 -4.42 -9.01
N ARG A 19 -5.83 -3.73 -10.11
CA ARG A 19 -4.90 -3.33 -11.18
C ARG A 19 -3.87 -2.29 -10.71
N HIS A 20 -4.06 -1.70 -9.53
CA HIS A 20 -3.22 -0.69 -8.89
C HIS A 20 -2.51 -1.20 -7.62
N CYS A 21 -2.64 -2.48 -7.28
CA CYS A 21 -2.13 -3.04 -6.03
C CYS A 21 -0.60 -2.91 -5.96
N TRP A 22 -0.10 -2.05 -5.07
CA TRP A 22 1.35 -1.88 -4.87
C TRP A 22 2.03 -3.12 -4.28
N LEU A 23 1.27 -4.02 -3.64
CA LEU A 23 1.76 -5.30 -3.12
C LEU A 23 1.76 -6.42 -4.18
N GLY A 24 1.22 -6.17 -5.37
CA GLY A 24 1.06 -7.17 -6.42
C GLY A 24 -0.15 -8.09 -6.24
N CYS A 25 -0.40 -8.95 -7.24
CA CYS A 25 -1.45 -9.96 -7.22
C CYS A 25 -0.87 -11.38 -7.16
N THR A 26 -0.60 -11.88 -5.94
CA THR A 26 -0.19 -13.28 -5.72
C THR A 26 -1.40 -14.19 -5.44
N PRO A 27 -1.31 -15.51 -5.70
CA PRO A 27 -2.36 -16.46 -5.35
C PRO A 27 -2.71 -16.38 -3.86
N ASN A 28 -3.98 -16.63 -3.54
CA ASN A 28 -4.43 -16.68 -2.14
C ASN A 28 -3.91 -17.95 -1.47
N GLY A 29 -3.61 -17.84 -0.18
CA GLY A 29 -3.26 -18.96 0.68
C GLY A 29 -4.37 -19.30 1.65
N ARG A 30 -4.11 -20.28 2.50
CA ARG A 30 -4.91 -20.51 3.72
C ARG A 30 -3.99 -21.06 4.79
N LEU A 31 -3.53 -20.16 5.65
CA LEU A 31 -2.77 -20.48 6.85
C LEU A 31 -3.69 -20.44 8.08
N HIS A 32 -3.17 -20.90 9.20
CA HIS A 32 -3.88 -21.04 10.46
C HIS A 32 -3.17 -20.29 11.58
N ALA A 33 -3.87 -20.12 12.70
CA ALA A 33 -3.35 -19.40 13.88
C ALA A 33 -1.98 -19.94 14.35
N ASP A 34 -1.74 -21.25 14.22
CA ASP A 34 -0.46 -21.86 14.61
C ASP A 34 0.69 -21.46 13.69
N ASP A 35 0.43 -21.15 12.42
CA ASP A 35 1.43 -20.59 11.52
C ASP A 35 1.85 -19.18 11.97
N LEU A 36 0.89 -18.35 12.39
CA LEU A 36 1.17 -17.03 12.94
C LEU A 36 2.00 -17.11 14.23
N ARG A 37 1.67 -18.06 15.13
CA ARG A 37 2.47 -18.35 16.34
C ARG A 37 3.87 -18.80 16.00
N ALA A 38 4.03 -19.67 15.00
CA ALA A 38 5.33 -20.16 14.56
C ALA A 38 6.20 -19.02 14.00
N VAL A 39 5.62 -18.14 13.17
CA VAL A 39 6.31 -16.94 12.66
C VAL A 39 6.74 -16.03 13.81
N ALA A 40 5.83 -15.72 14.75
CA ALA A 40 6.15 -14.88 15.90
C ALA A 40 7.29 -15.48 16.74
N ALA A 41 7.21 -16.78 17.06
CA ALA A 41 8.23 -17.49 17.82
C ALA A 41 9.59 -17.50 17.10
N ALA A 42 9.62 -17.61 15.77
CA ALA A 42 10.85 -17.60 14.99
C ALA A 42 11.59 -16.25 15.09
N PHE A 43 10.88 -15.11 15.02
CA PHE A 43 11.51 -13.79 15.07
C PHE A 43 11.77 -13.28 16.50
N ARG A 44 11.04 -13.77 17.50
CA ARG A 44 11.09 -13.28 18.88
C ARG A 44 12.50 -13.17 19.48
N PRO A 45 13.42 -14.14 19.34
CA PRO A 45 14.75 -14.07 19.95
C PRO A 45 15.63 -12.92 19.42
N TYR A 46 15.25 -12.32 18.28
CA TYR A 46 16.08 -11.36 17.56
C TYR A 46 15.63 -9.91 17.73
N ALA A 47 14.50 -9.66 18.41
CA ALA A 47 13.93 -8.33 18.59
C ALA A 47 13.82 -7.95 20.07
N ARG A 48 14.12 -6.68 20.39
CA ARG A 48 13.75 -6.08 21.68
C ARG A 48 12.23 -5.86 21.78
N GLN A 49 11.60 -5.53 20.65
CA GLN A 49 10.16 -5.40 20.51
C GLN A 49 9.69 -6.15 19.27
N LEU A 50 8.78 -7.11 19.44
CA LEU A 50 8.11 -7.80 18.35
C LEU A 50 6.70 -7.26 18.16
N GLU A 51 6.34 -6.97 16.92
CA GLU A 51 4.96 -6.74 16.49
C GLU A 51 4.61 -7.73 15.39
N VAL A 52 3.37 -8.24 15.41
CA VAL A 52 2.88 -9.25 14.47
C VAL A 52 1.53 -8.84 13.90
N ALA A 53 1.35 -9.04 12.60
CA ALA A 53 0.06 -8.91 11.91
C ALA A 53 -0.23 -10.17 11.08
N SER A 54 -1.50 -10.56 11.05
CA SER A 54 -2.03 -11.70 10.29
C SER A 54 -2.35 -11.36 8.83
N TRP A 55 -1.94 -10.17 8.38
CA TRP A 55 -2.15 -9.70 7.01
C TRP A 55 -1.12 -8.62 6.64
N TYR A 56 -0.80 -8.55 5.35
CA TYR A 56 -0.28 -7.33 4.72
C TYR A 56 -1.05 -6.93 3.46
N ARG A 57 -1.89 -7.81 2.89
CA ARG A 57 -2.71 -7.53 1.69
C ARG A 57 -4.10 -7.01 2.04
N GLU A 58 -5.01 -7.90 2.46
CA GLU A 58 -6.37 -7.54 2.87
C GLU A 58 -6.52 -7.76 4.38
N PRO A 59 -6.85 -6.72 5.17
CA PRO A 59 -7.19 -6.91 6.58
C PRO A 59 -8.46 -7.73 6.72
N ASP A 60 -8.57 -8.54 7.77
CA ASP A 60 -9.83 -9.18 8.19
C ASP A 60 -10.52 -10.08 7.14
N TYR A 61 -9.77 -10.61 6.16
CA TYR A 61 -10.32 -11.44 5.10
C TYR A 61 -10.83 -12.79 5.63
N LEU A 62 -10.14 -13.40 6.61
CA LEU A 62 -10.57 -14.66 7.22
C LEU A 62 -11.80 -14.48 8.12
N PRO A 63 -12.73 -15.46 8.19
CA PRO A 63 -13.90 -15.41 9.07
C PRO A 63 -13.57 -15.20 10.55
N GLU A 64 -12.43 -15.73 11.01
CA GLU A 64 -11.92 -15.64 12.37
C GLU A 64 -11.16 -14.34 12.67
N TYR A 65 -11.37 -13.26 11.89
CA TYR A 65 -10.64 -11.98 12.01
C TYR A 65 -10.55 -11.42 13.43
N ARG A 66 -11.59 -11.57 14.26
CA ARG A 66 -11.55 -11.12 15.67
C ARG A 66 -10.59 -11.93 16.52
N ALA A 67 -10.60 -13.26 16.36
CA ALA A 67 -9.70 -14.13 17.08
C ALA A 67 -8.25 -13.95 16.61
N LEU A 68 -8.05 -13.66 15.32
CA LEU A 68 -6.74 -13.27 14.79
C LEU A 68 -6.28 -11.93 15.37
N TRP A 69 -7.17 -10.93 15.47
CA TRP A 69 -6.86 -9.66 16.13
C TRP A 69 -6.43 -9.86 17.59
N ASP A 70 -7.14 -10.68 18.36
CA ASP A 70 -6.79 -11.00 19.73
C ASP A 70 -5.44 -11.72 19.82
N LEU A 71 -5.18 -12.65 18.91
CA LEU A 71 -3.90 -13.37 18.82
C LEU A 71 -2.73 -12.43 18.45
N GLU A 72 -2.94 -11.49 17.53
CA GLU A 72 -1.94 -10.47 17.18
C GLU A 72 -1.55 -9.63 18.41
N ASN A 73 -2.54 -9.29 19.25
CA ASN A 73 -2.32 -8.57 20.51
C ASN A 73 -1.55 -9.43 21.52
N GLU A 74 -1.86 -10.72 21.62
CA GLU A 74 -1.16 -11.66 22.50
C GLU A 74 0.32 -11.84 22.09
N LEU A 75 0.59 -11.91 20.78
CA LEU A 75 1.93 -12.18 20.24
C LEU A 75 2.83 -10.94 20.18
N SER A 76 2.26 -9.74 20.21
CA SER A 76 3.00 -8.47 20.08
C SER A 76 3.34 -7.88 21.45
N ASP A 77 4.55 -7.31 21.60
CA ASP A 77 4.93 -6.57 22.82
C ASP A 77 4.13 -5.27 22.96
N ARG A 78 3.88 -4.61 21.83
CA ARG A 78 3.06 -3.42 21.71
C ARG A 78 2.60 -3.29 20.27
N ARG A 79 1.31 -3.01 20.07
CA ARG A 79 0.84 -2.55 18.77
C ARG A 79 1.20 -1.10 18.56
N THR A 80 1.99 -0.84 17.54
CA THR A 80 2.10 0.51 16.95
C THR A 80 1.07 0.69 15.86
N VAL A 81 0.58 -0.40 15.28
CA VAL A 81 -0.51 -0.43 14.33
C VAL A 81 -1.84 -0.52 15.10
N THR A 82 -2.51 0.62 15.31
CA THR A 82 -3.96 0.61 15.62
C THR A 82 -4.72 0.01 14.44
N HIS A 83 -5.99 -0.38 14.53
CA HIS A 83 -6.72 -0.64 13.28
C HIS A 83 -6.76 0.71 12.54
N TRP A 84 -5.98 0.87 11.46
CA TRP A 84 -5.81 2.15 10.75
C TRP A 84 -7.13 2.45 10.04
N GLU A 85 -7.21 3.55 9.29
CA GLU A 85 -8.38 3.84 8.46
C GLU A 85 -8.63 2.77 7.36
N LEU A 86 -7.83 1.70 7.29
CA LEU A 86 -7.95 0.61 6.32
C LEU A 86 -8.87 -0.49 6.85
N LEU A 87 -9.86 -0.90 6.05
CA LEU A 87 -10.78 -1.99 6.37
C LEU A 87 -11.05 -2.85 5.13
N SER A 88 -11.62 -4.03 5.33
CA SER A 88 -12.12 -4.85 4.23
C SER A 88 -13.53 -4.45 3.84
N VAL A 89 -13.67 -3.80 2.67
CA VAL A 89 -14.98 -3.52 2.05
C VAL A 89 -15.72 -4.82 1.76
N TRP A 90 -14.97 -5.86 1.36
CA TRP A 90 -15.54 -7.18 1.09
C TRP A 90 -16.21 -7.76 2.34
N ARG A 91 -15.56 -7.66 3.51
CA ARG A 91 -16.12 -8.10 4.80
C ARG A 91 -17.27 -7.20 5.24
N ALA A 92 -17.14 -5.88 5.05
CA ALA A 92 -18.10 -4.88 5.50
C ALA A 92 -19.51 -5.09 4.98
N VAL A 93 -19.68 -5.65 3.78
CA VAL A 93 -20.99 -5.96 3.21
C VAL A 93 -21.51 -7.37 3.54
N ARG A 94 -20.63 -8.27 3.98
CA ARG A 94 -20.91 -9.71 4.20
C ARG A 94 -21.07 -10.10 5.67
N ASP A 95 -20.56 -9.29 6.58
CA ASP A 95 -20.69 -9.49 8.02
C ASP A 95 -21.21 -8.19 8.66
N GLU A 96 -22.48 -8.20 9.09
CA GLU A 96 -23.12 -7.05 9.72
C GLU A 96 -22.45 -6.64 11.03
N ALA A 97 -21.75 -7.57 11.69
CA ALA A 97 -21.08 -7.31 12.96
C ALA A 97 -19.67 -6.71 12.75
N TYR A 98 -19.13 -6.66 11.53
CA TYR A 98 -17.78 -6.20 11.24
C TYR A 98 -17.58 -4.71 11.56
N ILE A 99 -18.38 -3.81 10.97
CA ILE A 99 -18.24 -2.37 11.22
C ILE A 99 -18.51 -2.00 12.69
N PRO A 100 -19.54 -2.57 13.38
CA PRO A 100 -19.69 -2.40 14.81
C PRO A 100 -18.45 -2.83 15.60
N TRP A 101 -17.81 -3.95 15.23
CA TRP A 101 -16.56 -4.39 15.85
C TRP A 101 -15.42 -3.41 15.61
N LEU A 102 -15.22 -2.92 14.37
CA LEU A 102 -14.23 -1.88 14.07
C LEU A 102 -14.42 -0.64 14.94
N LYS A 103 -15.68 -0.25 15.21
CA LYS A 103 -15.99 0.86 16.12
C LYS A 103 -15.50 0.61 17.55
N THR A 104 -15.61 -0.62 18.06
CA THR A 104 -15.10 -0.99 19.40
C THR A 104 -13.57 -0.92 19.48
N LEU A 105 -12.88 -1.05 18.35
CA LEU A 105 -11.43 -0.88 18.26
C LEU A 105 -10.99 0.60 18.22
N GLY A 106 -11.95 1.53 18.25
CA GLY A 106 -11.68 2.97 18.28
C GLY A 106 -11.54 3.63 16.91
N ILE A 107 -11.88 2.92 15.82
CA ILE A 107 -11.84 3.52 14.46
C ILE A 107 -12.81 4.70 14.38
N ARG A 108 -12.31 5.80 13.83
CA ARG A 108 -13.05 7.06 13.68
C ARG A 108 -13.26 7.47 12.22
N SER A 109 -12.39 7.04 11.33
CA SER A 109 -12.44 7.29 9.90
C SER A 109 -12.04 6.02 9.16
N ALA A 110 -12.61 5.80 7.98
CA ALA A 110 -12.26 4.69 7.11
C ALA A 110 -12.05 5.18 5.67
N GLN A 111 -10.99 4.67 5.05
CA GLN A 111 -10.61 4.95 3.68
C GLN A 111 -11.33 4.00 2.73
N LEU A 112 -11.97 4.56 1.72
CA LEU A 112 -12.63 3.85 0.64
C LEU A 112 -12.02 4.28 -0.69
N THR A 113 -11.60 3.31 -1.48
CA THR A 113 -10.86 3.57 -2.72
C THR A 113 -11.81 3.52 -3.93
N LEU A 114 -11.79 4.57 -4.75
CA LEU A 114 -12.52 4.67 -6.01
C LEU A 114 -11.55 4.91 -7.17
N PHE A 115 -12.00 4.57 -8.39
CA PHE A 115 -11.25 4.82 -9.63
C PHE A 115 -12.02 5.68 -10.62
N GLY A 116 -13.26 6.02 -10.31
CA GLY A 116 -14.23 6.59 -11.22
C GLY A 116 -15.63 6.10 -10.86
N GLY A 117 -16.51 5.99 -11.86
CA GLY A 117 -17.81 5.34 -11.73
C GLY A 117 -17.72 3.83 -11.52
N GLU A 118 -18.87 3.17 -11.62
CA GLU A 118 -19.01 1.73 -11.36
C GLU A 118 -18.10 0.88 -12.25
N GLN A 119 -18.14 1.09 -13.56
CA GLN A 119 -17.34 0.31 -14.51
C GLN A 119 -15.84 0.41 -14.22
N MET A 120 -15.34 1.63 -14.01
CA MET A 120 -13.93 1.88 -13.76
C MET A 120 -13.49 1.31 -12.41
N THR A 121 -14.30 1.50 -11.37
CA THR A 121 -14.01 1.00 -10.03
C THR A 121 -13.99 -0.52 -9.97
N ASP A 122 -14.95 -1.19 -10.61
CA ASP A 122 -15.02 -2.65 -10.65
C ASP A 122 -13.85 -3.26 -11.44
N ASP A 123 -13.51 -2.67 -12.60
CA ASP A 123 -12.37 -3.10 -13.42
C ASP A 123 -11.05 -2.95 -12.67
N TYR A 124 -10.81 -1.79 -12.05
CA TYR A 124 -9.58 -1.55 -11.30
C TYR A 124 -9.50 -2.32 -10.00
N THR A 125 -10.62 -2.67 -9.38
CA THR A 125 -10.66 -3.60 -8.24
C THR A 125 -10.46 -5.05 -8.69
N GLY A 126 -10.73 -5.35 -9.97
CA GLY A 126 -10.69 -6.70 -10.52
C GLY A 126 -11.83 -7.57 -10.00
N ARG A 127 -12.97 -6.96 -9.65
CA ARG A 127 -14.12 -7.66 -9.08
C ARG A 127 -15.43 -6.93 -9.36
N PRO A 128 -16.36 -7.56 -10.11
CA PRO A 128 -17.70 -7.02 -10.32
C PRO A 128 -18.45 -6.79 -9.01
N GLY A 129 -19.18 -5.68 -8.93
CA GLY A 129 -19.96 -5.24 -7.78
C GLY A 129 -19.14 -4.54 -6.67
N ALA A 130 -17.84 -4.31 -6.87
CA ALA A 130 -17.01 -3.63 -5.87
C ALA A 130 -17.50 -2.20 -5.58
N TYR A 131 -17.88 -1.46 -6.62
CA TYR A 131 -18.45 -0.11 -6.48
C TYR A 131 -19.71 -0.10 -5.62
N ALA A 132 -20.67 -0.99 -5.91
CA ALA A 132 -21.90 -1.10 -5.12
C ALA A 132 -21.61 -1.47 -3.66
N GLU A 133 -20.62 -2.33 -3.42
CA GLU A 133 -20.19 -2.67 -2.05
C GLU A 133 -19.55 -1.49 -1.33
N ILE A 134 -18.78 -0.65 -2.03
CA ILE A 134 -18.22 0.59 -1.49
C ILE A 134 -19.35 1.53 -1.05
N LEU A 135 -20.37 1.75 -1.89
CA LEU A 135 -21.53 2.59 -1.53
C LEU A 135 -22.27 2.06 -0.30
N ALA A 136 -22.55 0.76 -0.26
CA ALA A 136 -23.17 0.14 0.90
C ALA A 136 -22.31 0.26 2.16
N THR A 137 -20.98 0.20 2.02
CA THR A 137 -20.04 0.38 3.11
C THR A 137 -20.05 1.82 3.64
N MET A 138 -20.15 2.83 2.76
CA MET A 138 -20.28 4.24 3.18
C MET A 138 -21.44 4.44 4.16
N ASP A 139 -22.61 3.90 3.84
CA ASP A 139 -23.80 4.02 4.69
C ASP A 139 -23.63 3.29 6.03
N ARG A 140 -23.04 2.08 6.01
CA ARG A 140 -22.78 1.31 7.23
C ARG A 140 -21.77 2.00 8.15
N LEU A 141 -20.74 2.63 7.59
CA LEU A 141 -19.74 3.39 8.35
C LEU A 141 -20.38 4.59 9.04
N LEU A 142 -21.11 5.40 8.30
CA LEU A 142 -21.78 6.59 8.83
C LEU A 142 -22.81 6.23 9.91
N LYS A 143 -23.57 5.13 9.74
CA LYS A 143 -24.49 4.61 10.76
C LYS A 143 -23.79 4.26 12.09
N ASN A 144 -22.51 3.90 12.03
CA ASN A 144 -21.69 3.57 13.21
C ASN A 144 -20.79 4.74 13.65
N ALA A 145 -21.08 5.97 13.19
CA ALA A 145 -20.30 7.16 13.47
C ALA A 145 -18.82 7.00 13.11
N ILE A 146 -18.53 6.39 11.96
CA ILE A 146 -17.20 6.33 11.36
C ILE A 146 -17.23 7.21 10.11
N ALA A 147 -16.33 8.18 10.07
CA ALA A 147 -16.23 9.14 8.97
C ALA A 147 -15.64 8.50 7.71
N LEU A 148 -15.93 9.11 6.57
CA LEU A 148 -15.45 8.64 5.28
C LEU A 148 -14.21 9.41 4.86
N ARG A 149 -13.23 8.68 4.32
CA ARG A 149 -12.11 9.22 3.55
C ARG A 149 -12.14 8.59 2.16
N ILE A 150 -12.34 9.38 1.11
CA ILE A 150 -12.32 8.89 -0.26
C ILE A 150 -10.92 9.00 -0.83
N GLN A 151 -10.32 7.88 -1.18
CA GLN A 151 -9.06 7.83 -1.92
C GLN A 151 -9.37 7.56 -3.39
N VAL A 152 -8.78 8.35 -4.28
CA VAL A 152 -8.92 8.14 -5.72
C VAL A 152 -7.55 7.90 -6.32
N PHE A 153 -7.36 6.74 -6.95
CA PHE A 153 -6.17 6.50 -7.77
C PHE A 153 -6.43 7.05 -9.17
N VAL A 154 -5.50 7.85 -9.69
CA VAL A 154 -5.60 8.45 -11.02
C VAL A 154 -4.49 8.00 -11.95
N ASN A 155 -4.84 7.77 -13.21
CA ASN A 155 -3.95 7.60 -14.33
C ASN A 155 -4.67 8.04 -15.63
N LYS A 156 -3.98 7.98 -16.77
CA LYS A 156 -4.55 8.44 -18.04
C LYS A 156 -5.81 7.68 -18.50
N GLU A 157 -6.09 6.47 -17.99
CA GLU A 157 -7.31 5.72 -18.34
C GLU A 157 -8.57 6.27 -17.64
N ASN A 158 -8.44 6.93 -16.48
CA ASN A 158 -9.58 7.30 -15.65
C ASN A 158 -9.74 8.80 -15.33
N LEU A 159 -8.89 9.66 -15.90
CA LEU A 159 -8.98 11.13 -15.72
C LEU A 159 -10.38 11.68 -16.01
N THR A 160 -11.02 11.23 -17.10
CA THR A 160 -12.34 11.70 -17.51
C THR A 160 -13.47 11.19 -16.63
N ASP A 161 -13.21 10.15 -15.83
CA ASP A 161 -14.19 9.51 -14.95
C ASP A 161 -14.13 10.07 -13.51
N LEU A 162 -13.18 10.98 -13.24
CA LEU A 162 -13.05 11.63 -11.93
C LEU A 162 -14.25 12.54 -11.60
N GLU A 163 -14.91 13.11 -12.61
CA GLU A 163 -16.11 13.93 -12.40
C GLU A 163 -17.23 13.11 -11.73
N VAL A 164 -17.35 11.82 -12.07
CA VAL A 164 -18.32 10.91 -11.45
C VAL A 164 -18.05 10.76 -9.94
N VAL A 165 -16.79 10.79 -9.53
CA VAL A 165 -16.43 10.75 -8.10
C VAL A 165 -16.77 12.06 -7.42
N ALA A 166 -16.54 13.20 -8.07
CA ALA A 166 -16.93 14.51 -7.54
C ALA A 166 -18.46 14.61 -7.38
N ASP A 167 -19.22 14.18 -8.39
CA ASP A 167 -20.67 14.08 -8.37
C ASP A 167 -21.17 13.16 -7.25
N LEU A 168 -20.50 12.02 -7.01
CA LEU A 168 -20.83 11.12 -5.92
C LEU A 168 -20.68 11.81 -4.56
N ILE A 169 -19.58 12.55 -4.34
CA ILE A 169 -19.34 13.28 -3.08
C ILE A 169 -20.47 14.29 -2.82
N GLN A 170 -20.87 15.03 -3.85
CA GLN A 170 -21.90 16.06 -3.75
C GLN A 170 -23.31 15.47 -3.62
N SER A 171 -23.69 14.56 -4.52
CA SER A 171 -25.04 13.97 -4.57
C SER A 171 -25.38 13.15 -3.33
N HIS A 172 -24.39 12.44 -2.76
CA HIS A 172 -24.56 11.72 -1.50
C HIS A 172 -24.33 12.61 -0.26
N ARG A 173 -24.02 13.90 -0.45
CA ARG A 173 -23.80 14.89 0.61
C ARG A 173 -22.78 14.41 1.65
N LEU A 174 -21.68 13.79 1.19
CA LEU A 174 -20.76 13.05 2.07
C LEU A 174 -20.11 13.95 3.14
N GLU A 175 -19.79 15.19 2.78
CA GLU A 175 -19.28 16.20 3.72
C GLU A 175 -20.24 16.45 4.87
N GLU A 176 -21.50 16.76 4.55
CA GLU A 176 -22.53 17.07 5.53
C GLU A 176 -22.88 15.85 6.38
N ARG A 177 -22.90 14.65 5.79
CA ARG A 177 -23.16 13.41 6.52
C ARG A 177 -22.05 13.07 7.51
N CYS A 178 -20.79 13.33 7.17
CA CYS A 178 -19.68 13.21 8.12
C CYS A 178 -19.79 14.29 9.22
N ALA A 179 -20.10 15.54 8.86
CA ALA A 179 -20.28 16.61 9.83
C ALA A 179 -21.42 16.33 10.82
N ALA A 180 -22.51 15.68 10.37
CA ALA A 180 -23.64 15.29 11.21
C ALA A 180 -23.29 14.27 12.30
N ILE A 181 -22.23 13.47 12.10
CA ILE A 181 -21.67 12.56 13.13
C ILE A 181 -20.49 13.20 13.89
N GLY A 182 -20.26 14.51 13.71
CA GLY A 182 -19.24 15.28 14.40
C GLY A 182 -17.81 15.03 13.90
N MET A 183 -17.65 14.56 12.66
CA MET A 183 -16.35 14.17 12.11
C MET A 183 -16.07 14.83 10.75
N PRO A 184 -14.81 15.14 10.42
CA PRO A 184 -14.47 15.69 9.10
C PRO A 184 -14.58 14.61 8.01
N PHE A 185 -15.10 15.01 6.85
CA PHE A 185 -14.91 14.28 5.61
C PHE A 185 -13.54 14.60 5.01
N ALA A 186 -12.94 13.63 4.32
CA ALA A 186 -11.73 13.86 3.53
C ALA A 186 -11.85 13.17 2.17
N ALA A 187 -11.27 13.77 1.14
CA ALA A 187 -11.00 13.10 -0.12
C ALA A 187 -9.60 13.47 -0.62
N PHE A 188 -9.00 12.64 -1.46
CA PHE A 188 -7.76 12.99 -2.14
C PHE A 188 -7.54 12.13 -3.37
N VAL A 189 -6.85 12.70 -4.34
CA VAL A 189 -6.44 12.05 -5.59
C VAL A 189 -4.93 11.87 -5.58
N HIS A 190 -4.46 10.69 -5.95
CA HIS A 190 -3.05 10.41 -6.16
C HIS A 190 -2.84 9.30 -7.19
N GLN A 191 -1.62 9.14 -7.67
CA GLN A 191 -1.25 8.23 -8.76
C GLN A 191 -0.80 6.83 -8.30
N GLY A 192 -0.72 6.60 -6.99
CA GLY A 192 -0.14 5.39 -6.40
C GLY A 192 1.38 5.27 -6.57
N SER A 193 1.97 4.30 -5.88
CA SER A 193 3.40 3.97 -5.99
C SER A 193 3.70 3.22 -7.31
N CYS A 194 4.97 2.95 -7.59
CA CYS A 194 5.40 2.32 -8.84
C CYS A 194 5.76 0.84 -8.68
N ASP A 195 5.04 0.15 -7.78
CA ASP A 195 5.34 -1.23 -7.38
C ASP A 195 4.20 -2.20 -7.72
N GLY A 196 4.48 -3.50 -7.63
CA GLY A 196 3.47 -4.55 -7.74
C GLY A 196 2.72 -4.52 -9.07
N GLU A 197 1.39 -4.53 -9.02
CA GLU A 197 0.57 -4.40 -10.22
C GLU A 197 0.62 -2.99 -10.82
N ASN A 198 0.83 -1.96 -10.01
CA ASN A 198 0.86 -0.58 -10.50
C ASN A 198 2.13 -0.26 -11.31
N ALA A 199 3.22 -1.02 -11.10
CA ALA A 199 4.43 -0.93 -11.92
C ALA A 199 4.14 -1.15 -13.42
N LYS A 200 3.17 -2.02 -13.75
CA LYS A 200 2.74 -2.29 -15.13
C LYS A 200 2.01 -1.10 -15.78
N ARG A 201 1.66 -0.09 -14.99
CA ARG A 201 0.92 1.11 -15.40
C ARG A 201 1.78 2.37 -15.43
N VAL A 202 3.09 2.26 -15.24
CA VAL A 202 3.97 3.43 -15.27
C VAL A 202 3.84 4.18 -16.60
N ALA A 203 3.61 3.49 -17.73
CA ALA A 203 3.36 4.09 -19.04
C ALA A 203 2.15 5.05 -19.10
N ILE A 204 1.16 4.87 -18.24
CA ILE A 204 -0.08 5.66 -18.23
C ILE A 204 -0.17 6.62 -17.04
N ARG A 205 0.94 6.88 -16.34
CA ARG A 205 0.96 7.86 -15.25
C ARG A 205 0.59 9.27 -15.74
N PRO A 206 -0.04 10.10 -14.88
CA PRO A 206 -0.34 11.49 -15.23
C PRO A 206 0.90 12.29 -15.59
N THR A 207 0.70 13.28 -16.45
CA THR A 207 1.63 14.34 -16.82
C THR A 207 1.10 15.69 -16.31
N PRO A 208 1.91 16.78 -16.28
CA PRO A 208 1.42 18.08 -15.82
C PRO A 208 0.14 18.55 -16.53
N GLU A 209 0.01 18.29 -17.83
CA GLU A 209 -1.17 18.63 -18.62
C GLU A 209 -2.43 17.88 -18.15
N ASP A 210 -2.26 16.65 -17.65
CA ASP A 210 -3.36 15.82 -17.18
C ASP A 210 -3.95 16.33 -15.87
N LEU A 211 -3.15 17.01 -15.03
CA LEU A 211 -3.61 17.52 -13.73
C LEU A 211 -4.74 18.55 -13.87
N ALA A 212 -4.78 19.28 -14.99
CA ALA A 212 -5.84 20.24 -15.30
C ALA A 212 -7.22 19.58 -15.51
N GLN A 213 -7.27 18.26 -15.71
CA GLN A 213 -8.50 17.50 -15.86
C GLN A 213 -9.08 17.03 -14.51
N ILE A 214 -8.35 17.20 -13.40
CA ILE A 214 -8.86 16.82 -12.07
C ILE A 214 -9.96 17.82 -11.66
N PRO A 215 -11.17 17.35 -11.31
CA PRO A 215 -12.27 18.22 -10.92
C PRO A 215 -11.92 19.17 -9.77
N PRO A 216 -12.34 20.46 -9.80
CA PRO A 216 -11.98 21.44 -8.78
C PRO A 216 -12.26 21.01 -7.33
N LEU A 217 -13.38 20.30 -7.11
CA LEU A 217 -13.73 19.75 -5.79
C LEU A 217 -12.66 18.78 -5.28
N LEU A 218 -12.20 17.87 -6.15
CA LEU A 218 -11.15 16.91 -5.80
C LEU A 218 -9.80 17.60 -5.63
N VAL A 219 -9.51 18.65 -6.39
CA VAL A 219 -8.30 19.48 -6.19
C VAL A 219 -8.29 20.09 -4.79
N GLU A 220 -9.36 20.76 -4.38
CA GLU A 220 -9.47 21.40 -3.06
C GLU A 220 -9.24 20.40 -1.93
N HIS A 221 -9.92 19.25 -1.99
CA HIS A 221 -9.77 18.20 -0.98
C HIS A 221 -8.36 17.59 -0.97
N THR A 222 -7.77 17.36 -2.14
CA THR A 222 -6.40 16.83 -2.28
C THR A 222 -5.38 17.77 -1.67
N LEU A 223 -5.44 19.06 -1.99
CA LEU A 223 -4.53 20.07 -1.45
C LEU A 223 -4.66 20.18 0.08
N ARG A 224 -5.89 20.17 0.60
CA ARG A 224 -6.16 20.17 2.04
C ARG A 224 -5.60 18.92 2.72
N HIS A 225 -5.78 17.75 2.11
CA HIS A 225 -5.32 16.47 2.67
C HIS A 225 -3.80 16.44 2.83
N PHE A 226 -3.07 16.85 1.78
CA PHE A 226 -1.61 16.82 1.79
C PHE A 226 -0.96 18.07 2.39
N GLY A 227 -1.75 19.09 2.73
CA GLY A 227 -1.23 20.38 3.21
C GLY A 227 -0.41 21.12 2.16
N GLN A 228 -0.76 20.96 0.88
CA GLN A 228 -0.01 21.49 -0.26
C GLN A 228 -0.74 22.65 -0.92
N THR A 229 -0.01 23.44 -1.70
CA THR A 229 -0.55 24.63 -2.39
C THR A 229 -0.82 24.41 -3.89
N SER A 230 -0.30 23.34 -4.47
CA SER A 230 -0.52 22.98 -5.87
C SER A 230 -0.52 21.46 -6.08
N LEU A 231 -1.11 20.99 -7.19
CA LEU A 231 -1.14 19.56 -7.52
C LEU A 231 0.25 19.05 -7.89
N GLU A 232 1.10 19.87 -8.49
CA GLU A 232 2.50 19.52 -8.78
C GLU A 232 3.26 19.19 -7.49
N ALA A 233 2.98 19.86 -6.38
CA ALA A 233 3.58 19.52 -5.08
C ALA A 233 3.08 18.17 -4.52
N VAL A 234 1.89 17.71 -4.94
CA VAL A 234 1.33 16.40 -4.54
C VAL A 234 1.81 15.27 -5.46
N PHE A 235 1.81 15.51 -6.78
CA PHE A 235 2.14 14.52 -7.80
C PHE A 235 3.64 14.44 -8.10
N GLY A 236 4.41 15.44 -7.68
CA GLY A 236 5.85 15.50 -7.79
C GLY A 236 6.35 16.08 -9.11
N GLN A 237 7.50 15.60 -9.57
CA GLN A 237 8.23 16.15 -10.71
C GLN A 237 8.12 15.23 -11.93
N THR A 238 8.39 15.78 -13.11
CA THR A 238 8.51 14.95 -14.31
C THR A 238 9.72 14.02 -14.21
N GLU A 239 9.59 12.84 -14.81
CA GLU A 239 10.71 11.89 -14.93
C GLU A 239 11.95 12.53 -15.56
N GLN A 240 11.80 13.32 -16.61
CA GLN A 240 12.90 14.09 -17.20
C GLN A 240 13.62 14.98 -16.18
N THR A 241 12.88 15.64 -15.28
CA THR A 241 13.48 16.51 -14.25
C THR A 241 14.25 15.66 -13.25
N LEU A 242 13.65 14.56 -12.78
CA LEU A 242 14.27 13.64 -11.82
C LEU A 242 15.47 12.91 -12.43
N PHE A 243 15.41 12.55 -13.71
CA PHE A 243 16.52 12.00 -14.46
C PHE A 243 17.69 12.97 -14.47
N SER A 244 17.45 14.22 -14.88
CA SER A 244 18.50 15.25 -14.96
C SER A 244 19.11 15.55 -13.58
N GLU A 245 18.29 15.50 -12.52
CA GLU A 245 18.73 15.69 -11.15
C GLU A 245 19.61 14.54 -10.64
N LEU A 246 19.25 13.30 -10.98
CA LEU A 246 19.83 12.10 -10.37
C LEU A 246 20.85 11.38 -11.26
N GLU A 247 20.94 11.67 -12.56
CA GLU A 247 21.83 10.94 -13.48
C GLU A 247 23.30 11.02 -13.07
N ALA A 248 23.73 12.07 -12.36
CA ALA A 248 25.09 12.24 -11.87
C ALA A 248 25.27 11.78 -10.41
N ASP A 249 24.23 11.24 -9.77
CA ASP A 249 24.26 10.82 -8.37
C ASP A 249 25.22 9.63 -8.17
N GLY A 250 26.34 9.90 -7.49
CA GLY A 250 27.36 8.90 -7.18
C GLY A 250 27.09 8.07 -5.92
N THR A 251 25.96 8.26 -5.25
CA THR A 251 25.69 7.67 -3.93
C THR A 251 25.22 6.23 -4.02
N THR A 252 25.75 5.42 -3.11
CA THR A 252 25.20 4.12 -2.73
C THR A 252 24.50 4.22 -1.37
N ALA A 253 23.61 3.27 -1.05
CA ALA A 253 22.93 3.27 0.25
C ALA A 253 22.68 1.87 0.78
N SER A 254 22.73 1.72 2.11
CA SER A 254 22.22 0.55 2.80
C SER A 254 20.72 0.70 3.00
N LEU A 255 19.96 -0.35 2.68
CA LEU A 255 18.51 -0.41 2.90
C LEU A 255 18.14 -1.09 4.22
N VAL A 256 19.12 -1.35 5.07
CA VAL A 256 18.95 -1.97 6.40
C VAL A 256 18.45 -0.94 7.40
N SER A 257 17.51 -1.37 8.25
CA SER A 257 16.96 -0.61 9.36
C SER A 257 17.12 -1.40 10.66
N GLU A 258 17.26 -0.72 11.79
CA GLU A 258 17.18 -1.32 13.14
C GLU A 258 15.73 -1.65 13.55
N GLN A 259 14.75 -1.18 12.78
CA GLN A 259 13.33 -1.41 12.97
C GLN A 259 12.68 -1.96 11.68
N PRO A 260 13.10 -3.13 11.17
CA PRO A 260 12.59 -3.65 9.91
C PRO A 260 11.12 -4.07 10.02
N VAL A 261 10.42 -3.93 8.91
CA VAL A 261 9.14 -4.58 8.65
C VAL A 261 9.36 -5.67 7.61
N PHE A 262 8.85 -6.88 7.88
CA PHE A 262 8.94 -8.02 6.98
C PHE A 262 7.57 -8.50 6.55
N PHE A 263 7.45 -8.81 5.26
CA PHE A 263 6.34 -9.58 4.71
C PHE A 263 6.73 -11.05 4.63
N VAL A 264 5.85 -11.91 5.15
CA VAL A 264 5.96 -13.36 5.03
C VAL A 264 4.78 -13.83 4.19
N ASP A 265 5.03 -14.37 3.01
CA ASP A 265 3.95 -14.84 2.15
C ASP A 265 3.36 -16.19 2.60
N LYS A 266 2.34 -16.67 1.90
CA LYS A 266 1.69 -17.96 2.18
C LYS A 266 2.63 -19.18 2.11
N ASP A 267 3.75 -19.03 1.40
CA ASP A 267 4.76 -20.07 1.22
C ASP A 267 5.96 -19.89 2.17
N PHE A 268 5.84 -18.97 3.13
CA PHE A 268 6.85 -18.62 4.13
C PHE A 268 8.11 -17.97 3.54
N LYS A 269 8.04 -17.42 2.32
CA LYS A 269 9.11 -16.56 1.80
C LYS A 269 9.08 -15.21 2.49
N VAL A 270 10.25 -14.70 2.86
CA VAL A 270 10.38 -13.47 3.64
C VAL A 270 10.97 -12.35 2.78
N TYR A 271 10.34 -11.18 2.84
CA TYR A 271 10.70 -9.98 2.08
C TYR A 271 10.76 -8.76 3.01
N PRO A 272 11.68 -7.82 2.82
CA PRO A 272 11.59 -6.53 3.49
C PRO A 272 10.42 -5.72 2.91
N ASN A 273 9.72 -4.96 3.76
CA ASN A 273 8.70 -4.00 3.32
C ASN A 273 9.37 -2.77 2.69
N ARG A 274 9.83 -2.92 1.45
CA ARG A 274 10.39 -1.86 0.61
C ARG A 274 9.56 -1.66 -0.65
N SER A 275 9.19 -2.77 -1.28
CA SER A 275 8.34 -2.83 -2.47
C SER A 275 7.45 -4.07 -2.36
N ALA A 276 6.72 -4.39 -3.43
CA ALA A 276 6.01 -5.66 -3.55
C ALA A 276 6.96 -6.85 -3.31
N PRO A 277 6.49 -7.93 -2.66
CA PRO A 277 7.18 -9.21 -2.66
C PRO A 277 7.58 -9.63 -4.09
N ALA A 278 8.90 -9.70 -4.35
CA ALA A 278 9.46 -10.06 -5.64
C ALA A 278 10.74 -10.89 -5.47
N PRO A 279 11.16 -11.71 -6.45
CA PRO A 279 12.35 -12.57 -6.33
C PRO A 279 13.62 -11.81 -5.93
N TYR A 280 13.84 -10.61 -6.47
CA TYR A 280 15.00 -9.76 -6.17
C TYR A 280 14.97 -9.12 -4.77
N TRP A 281 13.84 -9.18 -4.06
CA TRP A 281 13.68 -8.77 -2.66
C TRP A 281 13.66 -9.95 -1.69
N CYS A 282 13.62 -11.20 -2.18
CA CYS A 282 13.48 -12.37 -1.33
C CYS A 282 14.72 -12.59 -0.45
N LEU A 283 14.50 -12.77 0.86
CA LEU A 283 15.54 -13.05 1.85
C LEU A 283 15.69 -14.55 2.13
N GLY A 284 14.73 -15.39 1.73
CA GLY A 284 14.77 -16.83 1.97
C GLY A 284 13.41 -17.40 2.38
N ASP A 285 13.43 -18.65 2.83
CA ASP A 285 12.27 -19.39 3.33
C ASP A 285 12.35 -19.56 4.84
N LEU A 286 11.36 -19.08 5.59
CA LEU A 286 11.40 -19.13 7.05
C LEU A 286 11.44 -20.56 7.60
N ARG A 287 10.83 -21.53 6.90
CA ARG A 287 10.77 -22.93 7.36
C ARG A 287 12.07 -23.68 7.10
N GLU A 288 12.75 -23.37 6.00
CA GLU A 288 14.00 -24.04 5.60
C GLU A 288 15.24 -23.35 6.17
N ASP A 289 15.27 -22.01 6.13
CA ASP A 289 16.43 -21.22 6.54
C ASP A 289 16.42 -20.87 8.03
N GLY A 290 15.23 -20.64 8.60
CA GLY A 290 15.05 -20.07 9.93
C GLY A 290 15.33 -18.55 9.98
N ALA A 291 14.83 -17.91 11.04
CA ALA A 291 14.92 -16.45 11.19
C ALA A 291 16.37 -15.93 11.28
N ASP A 292 17.29 -16.68 11.90
CA ASP A 292 18.71 -16.27 12.03
C ASP A 292 19.34 -15.99 10.65
N LYS A 293 19.22 -16.94 9.72
CA LYS A 293 19.77 -16.81 8.37
C LYS A 293 19.09 -15.70 7.58
N ILE A 294 17.78 -15.58 7.69
CA ILE A 294 17.00 -14.52 7.02
C ILE A 294 17.45 -13.14 7.50
N LEU A 295 17.57 -12.95 8.82
CA LEU A 295 17.98 -11.70 9.41
C LEU A 295 19.45 -11.39 9.13
N ASN A 296 20.33 -12.40 9.12
CA ASN A 296 21.72 -12.24 8.71
C ASN A 296 21.83 -11.76 7.24
N ARG A 297 21.05 -12.35 6.32
CA ARG A 297 20.97 -11.88 4.93
C ARG A 297 20.46 -10.45 4.85
N TYR A 298 19.42 -10.11 5.62
CA TYR A 298 18.90 -8.74 5.66
C TYR A 298 19.96 -7.74 6.13
N GLN A 299 20.64 -8.00 7.26
CA GLN A 299 21.66 -7.12 7.83
C GLN A 299 22.87 -6.92 6.91
N ASN A 300 23.24 -7.95 6.15
CA ASN A 300 24.34 -7.86 5.19
C ASN A 300 23.93 -7.22 3.85
N GLY A 301 22.64 -6.93 3.67
CA GLY A 301 22.10 -6.39 2.42
C GLY A 301 22.17 -7.40 1.29
N ALA A 302 21.86 -8.68 1.56
CA ALA A 302 22.21 -9.79 0.68
C ALA A 302 21.16 -10.13 -0.39
N SER A 303 19.94 -9.59 -0.33
CA SER A 303 19.00 -9.74 -1.46
C SER A 303 19.52 -8.98 -2.70
N PRO A 304 19.23 -9.43 -3.93
CA PRO A 304 19.70 -8.75 -5.14
C PRO A 304 19.45 -7.25 -5.17
N ALA A 305 18.27 -6.79 -4.75
CA ALA A 305 17.95 -5.37 -4.72
C ALA A 305 18.70 -4.59 -3.62
N GLN A 306 18.93 -5.20 -2.46
CA GLN A 306 19.78 -4.59 -1.43
C GLN A 306 21.24 -4.47 -1.90
N GLN A 307 21.77 -5.51 -2.57
CA GLN A 307 23.13 -5.48 -3.13
C GLN A 307 23.24 -4.41 -4.22
N ALA A 308 22.28 -4.35 -5.14
CA ALA A 308 22.24 -3.35 -6.19
C ALA A 308 22.33 -1.93 -5.60
N ARG A 309 21.49 -1.58 -4.62
CA ARG A 309 21.52 -0.24 -4.01
C ARG A 309 22.80 0.07 -3.25
N LYS A 310 23.46 -0.95 -2.70
CA LYS A 310 24.72 -0.84 -1.93
C LYS A 310 25.96 -0.69 -2.82
N ASP A 311 25.96 -1.30 -3.98
CA ASP A 311 27.15 -1.44 -4.82
C ASP A 311 27.09 -0.61 -6.11
N VAL A 312 25.90 -0.28 -6.60
CA VAL A 312 25.69 0.49 -7.83
C VAL A 312 25.24 1.92 -7.49
N PRO A 313 25.95 2.96 -7.96
CA PRO A 313 25.53 4.35 -7.77
C PRO A 313 24.14 4.61 -8.33
N LEU A 314 23.34 5.42 -7.65
CA LEU A 314 21.97 5.74 -8.06
C LEU A 314 21.91 6.29 -9.49
N GLY A 315 22.80 7.21 -9.85
CA GLY A 315 22.86 7.79 -11.19
C GLY A 315 23.20 6.77 -12.28
N ALA A 316 23.90 5.68 -11.96
CA ALA A 316 24.13 4.59 -12.90
C ALA A 316 22.84 3.82 -13.19
N MET A 317 22.01 3.55 -12.17
CA MET A 317 20.70 2.93 -12.37
C MET A 317 19.75 3.86 -13.14
N VAL A 318 19.75 5.17 -12.81
CA VAL A 318 18.94 6.18 -13.52
C VAL A 318 19.28 6.23 -15.00
N ARG A 319 20.57 6.26 -15.36
CA ARG A 319 20.98 6.24 -16.78
C ARG A 319 20.64 4.93 -17.49
N ALA A 320 20.59 3.82 -16.78
CA ALA A 320 20.27 2.51 -17.35
C ALA A 320 18.76 2.33 -17.57
N CYS A 321 17.92 2.87 -16.68
CA CYS A 321 16.50 2.54 -16.61
C CYS A 321 15.53 3.72 -16.76
N GLY A 322 15.97 4.95 -16.54
CA GLY A 322 15.14 6.14 -16.59
C GLY A 322 14.96 6.70 -18.01
N ASP A 323 13.86 7.43 -18.23
CA ASP A 323 13.57 8.08 -19.51
C ASP A 323 13.78 9.61 -19.43
N PRO A 324 14.84 10.16 -20.06
CA PRO A 324 15.15 11.59 -20.04
C PRO A 324 14.17 12.46 -20.86
N SER A 325 13.25 11.84 -21.61
CA SER A 325 12.23 12.53 -22.41
C SER A 325 10.84 12.49 -21.80
N SER A 326 10.65 11.65 -20.78
CA SER A 326 9.34 11.40 -20.18
C SER A 326 8.86 12.57 -19.33
N ARG A 327 7.57 12.89 -19.50
CA ARG A 327 6.86 13.91 -18.70
C ARG A 327 5.97 13.32 -17.61
N ARG A 328 6.07 12.02 -17.37
CA ARG A 328 5.30 11.32 -16.32
C ARG A 328 5.70 11.83 -14.94
N LEU A 329 4.73 11.98 -14.05
CA LEU A 329 4.93 12.52 -12.72
C LEU A 329 5.30 11.45 -11.69
N PHE A 330 6.28 11.78 -10.84
CA PHE A 330 6.74 10.95 -9.74
C PHE A 330 7.09 11.82 -8.52
N SER A 331 6.82 11.30 -7.32
CA SER A 331 7.60 11.73 -6.16
C SER A 331 9.04 11.23 -6.32
N LYS A 332 10.00 11.94 -5.73
CA LYS A 332 11.42 11.56 -5.82
C LYS A 332 11.68 10.16 -5.26
N ASP A 333 11.07 9.85 -4.11
CA ASP A 333 11.24 8.55 -3.44
C ASP A 333 10.62 7.42 -4.27
N ASP A 334 9.38 7.60 -4.79
CA ASP A 334 8.76 6.61 -5.67
C ASP A 334 9.59 6.36 -6.95
N TYR A 335 10.22 7.41 -7.49
CA TYR A 335 11.08 7.26 -8.68
C TYR A 335 12.35 6.47 -8.37
N ILE A 336 12.96 6.68 -7.20
CA ILE A 336 14.14 5.91 -6.79
C ILE A 336 13.79 4.43 -6.63
N ASP A 337 12.66 4.11 -5.99
CA ASP A 337 12.21 2.73 -5.84
C ASP A 337 11.84 2.10 -7.18
N TYR A 338 11.15 2.85 -8.06
CA TYR A 338 10.87 2.44 -9.44
C TYR A 338 12.15 2.07 -10.22
N ILE A 339 13.16 2.94 -10.18
CA ILE A 339 14.44 2.74 -10.87
C ILE A 339 15.18 1.54 -10.29
N LEU A 340 15.20 1.36 -8.97
CA LEU A 340 15.84 0.20 -8.34
C LEU A 340 15.17 -1.10 -8.76
N ASN A 341 13.84 -1.18 -8.69
CA ASN A 341 13.10 -2.38 -9.10
C ASN A 341 13.31 -2.68 -10.59
N THR A 342 13.21 -1.67 -11.45
CA THR A 342 13.44 -1.81 -12.90
C THR A 342 14.86 -2.29 -13.19
N TYR A 343 15.86 -1.72 -12.51
CA TYR A 343 17.26 -2.14 -12.65
C TYR A 343 17.45 -3.61 -12.25
N CYS A 344 16.84 -4.04 -11.15
CA CYS A 344 16.89 -5.44 -10.75
C CYS A 344 16.18 -6.36 -11.76
N GLU A 345 15.07 -5.96 -12.34
CA GLU A 345 14.35 -6.76 -13.34
C GLU A 345 15.18 -6.97 -14.62
N VAL A 346 15.90 -5.95 -15.08
CA VAL A 346 16.72 -6.05 -16.29
C VAL A 346 18.10 -6.67 -16.07
N THR A 347 18.58 -6.79 -14.83
CA THR A 347 19.90 -7.36 -14.50
C THR A 347 19.86 -8.69 -13.75
N ALA A 348 18.73 -9.06 -13.16
CA ALA A 348 18.53 -10.38 -12.55
C ALA A 348 18.02 -11.44 -13.54
N LEU A 349 17.65 -11.00 -14.76
CA LEU A 349 17.49 -11.84 -15.96
C LEU A 349 18.84 -11.94 -16.69
#